data_AF-A0A8H7BUY3-F1
#
_entry.id   AF-A0A8H7BUY3-F1
#
_cell.length_a   1.000
_cell.length_b   1.000
_cell.length_c   1.000
_cell.angle_alpha   90.00
_cell.angle_beta   90.00
_cell.angle_gamma   90.00
#
_symmetry.space_group_name_H-M   'P 1'
#
loop_
_entity.id
_entity.type
_entity.pdbx_description
1 polymer ?
#
loop_
_entity_poly.entity_id
_entity_poly.type
_entity_poly.pdbx_seq_one_letter_code
_entity_poly.pdbx_strand_id
1 'polypeptide(L)' 'MGTRKVVHDDQDSIIQYSGEWFEKTGALEDVGNYGPPYLHTLHGTNHDASISFEFDGIGVEAFGSSIMASV' A
#
# COMPACT_ATOMS: atom_id res chain seq x y z
N MET A 1 -16.06 -22.41 10.40
CA MET A 1 -16.29 -21.13 9.67
C MET A 1 -14.97 -20.39 9.66
N GLY A 2 -14.46 -19.98 8.50
CA GLY A 2 -13.19 -19.26 8.38
C GLY A 2 -13.40 -17.76 8.27
N THR A 3 -12.44 -16.97 8.75
CA THR A 3 -12.40 -15.52 8.52
C THR A 3 -12.12 -15.24 7.05
N ARG A 4 -12.99 -14.48 6.39
CA ARG A 4 -12.74 -13.98 5.03
C ARG A 4 -11.83 -12.76 5.11
N LYS A 5 -10.75 -12.76 4.34
CA LYS A 5 -9.93 -11.56 4.11
C LYS A 5 -10.37 -10.88 2.81
N VAL A 6 -10.50 -9.56 2.84
CA VAL A 6 -10.64 -8.71 1.66
C VAL A 6 -9.33 -7.93 1.55
N VAL A 7 -8.73 -7.92 0.37
CA VAL A 7 -7.47 -7.23 0.10
C VAL A 7 -7.78 -6.06 -0.83
N HIS A 8 -7.37 -4.87 -0.41
CA HIS A 8 -7.42 -3.65 -1.21
C HIS A 8 -5.99 -3.29 -1.60
N ASP A 9 -5.81 -3.01 -2.88
CA ASP A 9 -4.53 -2.60 -3.45
C ASP A 9 -4.29 -1.10 -3.25
N ASP A 10 -3.06 -0.62 -3.42
CA ASP A 10 -2.71 0.79 -3.25
C ASP A 10 -3.45 1.74 -4.21
N GLN A 11 -3.95 1.21 -5.34
CA GLN A 11 -4.77 1.96 -6.30
C GLN A 11 -6.28 1.82 -6.07
N ASP A 12 -6.72 1.09 -5.04
CA ASP A 12 -8.15 0.93 -4.76
C ASP A 12 -8.75 2.25 -4.29
N SER A 13 -9.78 2.72 -5.01
CA SER A 13 -10.51 3.96 -4.72
C SER A 13 -11.11 4.07 -3.32
N ILE A 14 -11.24 2.96 -2.57
CA ILE A 14 -11.67 3.01 -1.17
C ILE A 14 -10.60 3.60 -0.25
N ILE A 15 -9.33 3.54 -0.64
CA ILE A 15 -8.21 4.07 0.13
C ILE A 15 -8.09 5.57 -0.16
N GLN A 16 -8.11 6.35 0.92
CA GLN A 16 -7.93 7.79 0.89
C GLN A 16 -6.53 8.13 1.40
N TYR A 17 -5.77 8.81 0.57
CA TYR A 17 -4.42 9.27 0.85
C TYR A 17 -4.45 10.73 1.28
N SER A 18 -3.91 11.04 2.46
CA SER A 18 -3.82 12.41 2.98
C SER A 18 -2.38 12.76 3.33
N GLY A 19 -1.94 13.96 2.94
CA GLY A 19 -0.55 14.40 3.03
C GLY A 19 0.17 14.35 1.69
N GLU A 20 1.49 14.47 1.72
CA GLU A 20 2.34 14.54 0.52
C GLU A 20 2.69 13.14 0.00
N TRP A 21 1.71 12.48 -0.62
CA TRP A 21 1.91 11.23 -1.32
C TRP A 21 2.36 11.46 -2.76
N PHE A 22 3.22 10.58 -3.26
CA PHE A 22 3.54 10.47 -4.67
C PHE A 22 3.36 9.03 -5.14
N GLU A 23 2.89 8.88 -6.37
CA GLU A 23 2.80 7.58 -7.03
C GLU A 23 4.08 7.26 -7.79
N LYS A 24 4.42 5.98 -7.83
CA LYS A 24 5.50 5.43 -8.66
C LYS A 24 4.97 4.21 -9.40
N THR A 25 5.16 4.21 -10.72
CA THR A 25 4.89 3.05 -11.56
C THR A 25 6.20 2.45 -12.05
N GLY A 26 6.34 1.12 -12.03
CA GLY A 26 7.55 0.43 -12.50
C GLY A 26 8.75 0.58 -11.57
N ALA A 27 8.52 1.00 -10.32
CA ALA A 27 9.57 1.16 -9.32
C ALA A 27 9.62 -0.06 -8.41
N LEU A 28 10.83 -0.42 -7.95
CA LEU A 28 11.04 -1.54 -7.01
C LEU A 28 10.59 -2.93 -7.53
N GLU A 29 10.45 -3.08 -8.84
CA GLU A 29 10.03 -4.32 -9.51
C GLU A 29 10.87 -5.55 -9.11
N ASP A 30 12.17 -5.33 -8.86
CA ASP A 30 13.13 -6.38 -8.50
C ASP A 30 13.55 -6.33 -7.03
N VAL A 31 12.81 -5.59 -6.19
CA VAL A 31 13.14 -5.41 -4.76
C VAL A 31 12.18 -6.20 -3.88
N GLY A 32 12.72 -7.09 -3.05
CA GLY A 32 11.95 -7.94 -2.13
C GLY A 32 11.96 -9.42 -2.52
N ASN A 33 11.13 -10.24 -1.87
CA ASN A 33 11.12 -11.70 -2.04
C ASN A 33 9.82 -12.25 -2.68
N TYR A 34 8.88 -11.37 -3.04
CA TYR A 34 7.52 -11.75 -3.47
C TYR A 34 7.21 -11.36 -4.92
N GLY A 35 8.24 -11.01 -5.69
CA GLY A 35 8.09 -10.49 -7.04
C GLY A 35 7.79 -8.98 -7.05
N PRO A 36 7.39 -8.45 -8.21
CA PRO A 36 7.14 -7.03 -8.38
C PRO A 36 5.92 -6.55 -7.57
N PRO A 37 5.84 -5.24 -7.26
CA PRO A 37 4.61 -4.65 -6.73
C PRO A 37 3.40 -5.03 -7.58
N TYR A 38 2.27 -5.26 -6.91
CA TYR A 38 1.03 -5.56 -7.62
C TYR A 38 0.64 -4.36 -8.51
N LEU A 39 0.16 -4.66 -9.71
CA LEU A 39 -0.09 -3.66 -10.78
C LEU A 39 1.09 -2.75 -11.14
N HIS A 40 2.31 -3.06 -10.68
CA HIS A 40 3.51 -2.24 -10.86
C HIS A 40 3.37 -0.84 -10.26
N THR A 41 2.50 -0.65 -9.26
CA THR A 41 2.22 0.64 -8.62
C THR A 41 2.63 0.67 -7.16
N LEU A 42 3.02 1.85 -6.69
CA LEU A 42 3.33 2.14 -5.29
C LEU A 42 2.97 3.59 -4.95
N HIS A 43 2.47 3.79 -3.74
CA HIS A 43 2.42 5.09 -3.08
C HIS A 43 3.58 5.25 -2.10
N GLY A 44 4.33 6.35 -2.22
CA GLY A 44 5.43 6.71 -1.33
C GLY A 44 5.23 8.08 -0.69
N THR A 45 5.86 8.30 0.45
CA THR A 45 5.94 9.59 1.12
C THR A 45 7.32 9.75 1.76
N ASN A 46 7.85 10.98 1.75
CA ASN A 46 9.05 11.37 2.51
C ASN A 46 8.71 12.23 3.73
N HIS A 47 7.42 12.42 4.00
CA HIS A 47 6.88 13.29 5.04
C HIS A 47 5.77 12.58 5.82
N ASP A 48 5.29 13.22 6.89
CA ASP A 48 4.14 12.72 7.63
C ASP A 48 2.91 12.69 6.72
N ALA A 49 2.35 11.50 6.57
CA ALA A 49 1.18 11.26 5.73
C ALA A 49 0.34 10.14 6.34
N SER A 50 -0.92 10.04 5.93
CA SER A 50 -1.85 9.03 6.40
C SER A 50 -2.60 8.37 5.26
N ILE A 51 -2.98 7.12 5.49
CA ILE A 51 -3.97 6.39 4.70
C ILE A 51 -5.19 6.16 5.58
N SER A 52 -6.38 6.24 5.00
CA SER A 52 -7.63 5.87 5.66
C SER A 52 -8.54 5.13 4.69
N PHE A 53 -9.36 4.23 5.22
CA PHE A 53 -10.39 3.53 4.46
C PHE A 53 -11.48 3.06 5.43
N GLU A 54 -12.70 2.92 4.93
CA GLU A 54 -13.80 2.36 5.71
C GLU A 54 -13.74 0.83 5.68
N PHE A 55 -13.89 0.20 6.85
CA PHE A 55 -13.94 -1.26 6.96
C PHE A 55 -15.07 -1.71 7.88
N ASP A 56 -15.64 -2.87 7.56
CA ASP A 56 -16.57 -3.59 8.42
C ASP A 56 -15.99 -4.99 8.70
N GLY A 57 -15.52 -5.20 9.92
CA GLY A 57 -14.81 -6.43 10.28
C GLY A 57 -14.18 -6.40 11.67
N ILE A 58 -13.35 -7.41 11.93
CA ILE A 58 -12.76 -7.64 13.26
C ILE A 58 -11.25 -7.36 13.32
N GLY A 59 -10.64 -7.00 12.19
CA GLY A 59 -9.20 -6.77 12.12
C GLY A 59 -8.76 -6.19 10.79
N VAL A 60 -7.66 -5.45 10.83
CA VAL A 60 -7.00 -4.82 9.69
C VAL A 60 -5.51 -5.16 9.76
N GLU A 61 -4.93 -5.47 8.61
CA GLU A 61 -3.49 -5.73 8.44
C GLU A 61 -3.01 -4.89 7.26
N ALA A 62 -1.88 -4.19 7.43
CA ALA A 62 -1.16 -3.55 6.32
C ALA A 62 0.09 -4.37 6.02
N PHE A 63 0.34 -4.69 4.74
CA PHE A 63 1.48 -5.48 4.30
C PHE A 63 2.05 -4.92 2.99
N GLY A 64 3.27 -5.32 2.64
CA GLY A 64 3.96 -4.82 1.44
C GLY A 64 4.65 -3.47 1.61
N SER A 65 4.64 -2.88 2.81
CA SER A 65 5.37 -1.64 3.08
C SER A 65 6.88 -1.89 3.18
N SER A 66 7.66 -1.01 2.56
CA SER A 66 9.13 -1.02 2.60
C SER A 66 9.66 0.36 2.97
N ILE A 67 10.66 0.41 3.84
CA ILE A 67 11.38 1.66 4.11
C ILE A 67 12.44 1.83 3.02
N MET A 68 12.35 2.91 2.26
CA MET A 68 13.39 3.28 1.31
C MET A 68 14.39 4.24 1.97
N ALA A 69 15.65 3.83 2.05
CA ALA A 69 16.73 4.74 2.40
C ALA A 69 17.12 5.54 1.15
N SER A 70 16.84 6.85 1.17
CA SER A 70 17.01 7.85 0.10
C SER A 70 16.08 7.68 -1.11
N VAL A 71 15.16 8.64 -1.25
CA VAL A 71 14.61 9.09 -2.55
C VAL A 71 15.34 10.36 -2.93
#